data_AF-A0A531LGT3-F1
#
_entry.id   AF-A0A531LGT3-F1
#
_cell.length_a   1.000
_cell.length_b   1.000
_cell.length_c   1.000
_cell.angle_alpha   90.00
_cell.angle_beta   90.00
_cell.angle_gamma   90.00
#
_symmetry.space_group_name_H-M   'P 1'
#
loop_
_entity.id
_entity.type
_entity.pdbx_description
1 polymer ?
#
loop_
_entity_poly.entity_id
_entity_poly.type
_entity_poly.pdbx_seq_one_letter_code
_entity_poly.pdbx_strand_id
1 'polypeptide(L)'
;MLGDMTANFAVMTALCAPFALALAAFAIDEGSIYVERREAQAMTDLTAITAASNINNIEAAVVTTLGDNGMPGIVVQKPGQTITPALGKTIVSVTPGRYSAESSLGVDKRFEAGKTPYNAVHITLKKIPARYFASSVIPTPVIGTEATA
;
A
#
# COMPACT_ATOMS: atom_id res chain seq x y z
N MET A 1 -53.60 16.98 25.96
CA MET A 1 -52.34 16.24 26.25
C MET A 1 -51.55 16.14 24.95
N LEU A 2 -50.67 17.10 24.65
CA LEU A 2 -49.60 16.86 23.69
C LEU A 2 -48.53 16.08 24.46
N GLY A 3 -48.45 14.77 24.24
CA GLY A 3 -47.40 13.94 24.82
C GLY A 3 -46.04 14.43 24.33
N ASP A 4 -45.10 14.56 25.24
CA ASP A 4 -43.76 15.09 24.97
C ASP A 4 -42.97 14.14 24.04
N MET A 5 -43.10 14.35 22.73
CA MET A 5 -42.44 13.53 21.70
C MET A 5 -40.92 13.71 21.69
N THR A 6 -40.41 14.81 22.25
CA THR A 6 -38.97 15.11 22.28
C THR A 6 -38.21 14.15 23.17
N ALA A 7 -38.82 13.70 24.28
CA ALA A 7 -38.24 12.70 25.18
C ALA A 7 -38.08 11.34 24.49
N ASN A 8 -39.05 10.91 23.69
CA ASN A 8 -38.95 9.64 22.96
C ASN A 8 -37.87 9.70 21.86
N PHE A 9 -37.75 10.84 21.17
CA PHE A 9 -36.68 11.05 20.19
C PHE A 9 -35.30 11.05 20.85
N ALA A 10 -35.15 11.67 22.02
CA ALA A 10 -33.90 11.66 22.78
C ALA A 10 -33.49 10.25 23.20
N VAL A 11 -34.43 9.43 23.68
CA VAL A 11 -34.16 8.03 24.08
C VAL A 11 -33.81 7.16 22.88
N MET A 12 -34.54 7.28 21.77
CA MET A 12 -34.22 6.54 20.53
C MET A 12 -32.88 6.97 19.95
N THR A 13 -32.56 8.27 19.96
CA THR A 13 -31.27 8.78 19.52
C THR A 13 -30.14 8.29 20.43
N ALA A 14 -30.32 8.30 21.75
CA ALA A 14 -29.32 7.81 22.70
C ALA A 14 -29.04 6.31 22.51
N LEU A 15 -30.05 5.52 22.12
CA LEU A 15 -29.87 4.10 21.82
C LEU A 15 -29.19 3.88 20.46
N CYS A 16 -29.55 4.65 19.42
CA CYS A 16 -29.04 4.46 18.05
C CYS A 16 -27.68 5.13 17.79
N ALA A 17 -27.39 6.25 18.45
CA ALA A 17 -26.17 7.03 18.21
C ALA A 17 -24.87 6.22 18.40
N PRO A 18 -24.71 5.36 19.43
CA PRO A 18 -23.51 4.54 19.57
C PRO A 18 -23.27 3.62 18.36
N PHE A 19 -24.33 3.02 17.81
CA PHE A 19 -24.22 2.17 16.62
C PHE A 19 -23.87 2.98 15.37
N ALA A 20 -24.49 4.15 15.19
CA ALA A 20 -24.18 5.04 14.08
C ALA A 20 -22.71 5.49 14.11
N LEU A 21 -22.19 5.84 15.29
CA LEU A 21 -20.78 6.20 15.49
C LEU A 21 -19.84 5.03 15.23
N ALA A 22 -20.19 3.82 15.67
CA ALA A 22 -19.38 2.63 15.42
C ALA A 22 -19.28 2.31 13.92
N LEU A 23 -20.39 2.41 13.19
CA LEU A 23 -20.41 2.22 11.73
C LEU A 23 -19.64 3.32 10.99
N ALA A 24 -19.74 4.57 11.44
CA ALA A 24 -18.96 5.68 10.87
C ALA A 24 -17.45 5.48 11.08
N ALA A 25 -17.04 5.08 12.29
CA ALA A 25 -15.65 4.76 12.60
C ALA A 25 -15.10 3.64 11.71
N PHE A 26 -15.89 2.58 11.50
CA PHE A 26 -15.54 1.49 10.59
C PHE A 26 -15.40 1.97 9.13
N ALA A 27 -16.35 2.78 8.66
CA ALA A 27 -16.33 3.32 7.30
C ALA A 27 -15.12 4.23 7.04
N ILE A 28 -14.70 5.03 8.03
CA ILE A 28 -13.51 5.89 7.93
C ILE A 28 -12.24 5.05 7.78
N ASP A 29 -12.07 4.03 8.62
CA ASP A 29 -10.87 3.19 8.59
C ASP A 29 -10.75 2.38 7.28
N GLU A 30 -11.84 1.80 6.78
CA GLU A 30 -11.85 1.11 5.48
C GLU A 30 -11.60 2.08 4.32
N GLY A 31 -12.22 3.27 4.38
CA GLY A 31 -12.03 4.33 3.39
C GLY A 31 -10.57 4.80 3.32
N SER A 32 -9.91 5.01 4.47
CA SER A 32 -8.51 5.43 4.52
C SER A 32 -7.57 4.37 3.97
N ILE A 33 -7.81 3.09 4.26
CA ILE A 33 -6.99 1.98 3.73
C ILE A 33 -7.06 1.94 2.19
N TYR A 34 -8.24 2.14 1.61
CA TYR A 34 -8.39 2.14 0.14
C TYR A 34 -7.62 3.29 -0.52
N VAL A 35 -7.72 4.50 0.04
CA VAL A 35 -6.97 5.67 -0.45
C VAL A 35 -5.46 5.42 -0.34
N GLU A 36 -5.00 4.95 0.82
CA GLU A 36 -3.58 4.67 1.07
C GLU A 36 -3.03 3.56 0.15
N ARG A 37 -3.85 2.57 -0.21
CA ARG A 37 -3.48 1.55 -1.20
C ARG A 37 -3.27 2.15 -2.58
N ARG A 38 -4.12 3.09 -3.00
CA ARG A 38 -4.00 3.74 -4.30
C ARG A 38 -2.78 4.64 -4.37
N GLU A 39 -2.49 5.37 -3.28
CA GLU A 39 -1.25 6.15 -3.15
C GLU A 39 -0.01 5.26 -3.18
N ALA A 40 -0.04 4.14 -2.44
CA ALA A 40 1.05 3.17 -2.45
C ALA A 40 1.29 2.61 -3.86
N GLN A 41 0.24 2.32 -4.63
CA GLN A 41 0.40 1.84 -6.02
C GLN A 41 1.05 2.90 -6.91
N ALA A 42 0.57 4.15 -6.86
CA ALA A 42 1.15 5.24 -7.65
C ALA A 42 2.64 5.44 -7.32
N MET A 43 3.00 5.31 -6.06
CA MET A 43 4.38 5.38 -5.60
C MET A 43 5.23 4.21 -6.09
N THR A 44 4.69 3.00 -6.08
CA THR A 44 5.36 1.80 -6.59
C THR A 44 5.60 1.90 -8.10
N ASP A 45 4.61 2.38 -8.86
CA ASP A 45 4.72 2.60 -10.30
C ASP A 45 5.79 3.64 -10.64
N LEU A 46 5.78 4.79 -9.96
CA LEU A 46 6.79 5.84 -10.11
C LEU A 46 8.20 5.32 -9.79
N THR A 47 8.31 4.55 -8.71
CA THR A 47 9.58 3.96 -8.28
C THR A 47 10.08 2.94 -9.31
N ALA A 48 9.19 2.11 -9.88
CA ALA A 48 9.57 1.13 -10.89
C ALA A 48 10.12 1.81 -12.15
N ILE A 49 9.43 2.85 -12.65
CA ILE A 49 9.89 3.62 -13.81
C ILE A 49 11.24 4.27 -13.53
N THR A 50 11.41 4.89 -12.37
CA THR A 50 12.65 5.57 -12.01
C THR A 50 13.80 4.58 -11.84
N ALA A 51 13.54 3.41 -11.26
CA ALA A 51 14.50 2.32 -11.11
C ALA A 51 14.90 1.72 -12.47
N ALA A 52 13.94 1.49 -13.36
CA ALA A 52 14.18 1.01 -14.72
C ALA A 52 14.93 2.03 -15.59
N SER A 53 14.78 3.34 -15.34
CA SER A 53 15.58 4.37 -15.99
C SER A 53 17.03 4.44 -15.46
N ASN A 54 17.28 3.96 -14.24
CA ASN A 54 18.57 3.99 -13.55
C ASN A 54 19.11 2.57 -13.28
N ILE A 55 19.18 1.74 -14.33
CA ILE A 55 19.60 0.33 -14.25
C ILE A 55 20.98 0.11 -13.62
N ASN A 56 21.88 1.10 -13.70
CA ASN A 56 23.21 1.00 -13.12
C ASN A 56 23.23 1.26 -11.59
N ASN A 57 22.19 1.89 -11.04
CA ASN A 57 22.13 2.26 -9.62
C ASN A 57 20.70 2.15 -9.06
N ILE A 58 20.11 0.97 -9.22
CA ILE A 58 18.69 0.69 -8.97
C ILE A 58 18.32 0.94 -7.50
N GLU A 59 19.07 0.40 -6.55
CA GLU A 59 18.75 0.52 -5.12
C GLU A 59 18.78 1.98 -4.66
N ALA A 60 19.77 2.77 -5.08
CA ALA A 60 19.84 4.19 -4.74
C ALA A 60 18.67 4.96 -5.35
N ALA A 61 18.34 4.71 -6.63
CA ALA A 61 17.21 5.33 -7.30
C ALA A 61 15.89 5.03 -6.57
N VAL A 62 15.69 3.79 -6.10
CA VAL A 62 14.50 3.38 -5.33
C VAL A 62 14.40 4.13 -4.01
N VAL A 63 15.48 4.15 -3.22
CA VAL A 63 15.49 4.82 -1.90
C VAL A 63 15.30 6.31 -2.04
N THR A 64 15.98 6.96 -2.99
CA THR A 64 15.83 8.40 -3.26
C THR A 64 14.42 8.72 -3.73
N THR A 65 13.86 7.97 -4.68
CA THR A 65 12.50 8.23 -5.20
C THR A 65 11.46 8.13 -4.08
N LEU A 66 11.51 7.08 -3.27
CA LEU A 66 10.57 6.92 -2.16
C LEU A 66 10.79 8.00 -1.08
N GLY A 67 12.04 8.33 -0.78
CA GLY A 67 12.39 9.35 0.21
C GLY A 67 11.90 10.74 -0.18
N ASP A 68 12.14 11.13 -1.44
CA ASP A 68 11.75 12.44 -1.99
C ASP A 68 10.23 12.60 -2.06
N ASN A 69 9.51 11.49 -2.21
CA ASN A 69 8.04 11.46 -2.19
C ASN A 69 7.46 11.19 -0.79
N GLY A 70 8.25 11.36 0.27
CA GLY A 70 7.77 11.36 1.65
C GLY A 70 7.39 9.99 2.21
N MET A 71 7.83 8.89 1.61
CA MET A 71 7.61 7.55 2.17
C MET A 71 8.49 7.34 3.42
N PRO A 72 7.90 7.05 4.59
CA PRO A 72 8.65 6.94 5.82
C PRO A 72 9.36 5.59 5.93
N GLY A 73 10.53 5.60 6.59
CA GLY A 73 11.19 4.41 7.10
C GLY A 73 11.44 3.33 6.04
N ILE A 74 11.97 3.72 4.89
CA ILE A 74 12.23 2.85 3.74
C ILE A 74 13.24 1.77 4.14
N VAL A 75 12.90 0.51 3.91
CA VAL A 75 13.75 -0.64 4.14
C VAL A 75 13.78 -1.48 2.87
N VAL A 76 14.95 -1.55 2.24
CA VAL A 76 15.15 -2.39 1.05
C VAL A 76 15.32 -3.85 1.49
N GLN A 77 14.40 -4.70 1.07
CA GLN A 77 14.41 -6.13 1.31
C GLN A 77 15.31 -6.79 0.27
N LYS A 78 16.38 -7.46 0.75
CA LYS A 78 17.30 -8.19 -0.13
C LYS A 78 16.75 -9.57 -0.50
N PRO A 79 17.16 -10.15 -1.65
CA PRO A 79 16.82 -11.52 -2.00
C PRO A 79 17.16 -12.51 -0.88
N GLY A 80 16.21 -13.35 -0.49
CA GLY A 80 16.37 -14.32 0.60
C GLY A 80 16.12 -13.77 2.01
N GLN A 81 15.87 -12.47 2.16
CA GLN A 81 15.45 -11.87 3.42
C GLN A 81 13.93 -11.75 3.44
N THR A 82 13.28 -12.09 4.54
CA THR A 82 11.85 -11.78 4.78
C THR A 82 11.76 -10.77 5.91
N ILE A 83 11.28 -9.57 5.62
CA ILE A 83 11.10 -8.51 6.61
C ILE A 83 9.61 -8.42 6.96
N THR A 84 9.29 -8.51 8.24
CA THR A 84 7.91 -8.34 8.71
C THR A 84 7.51 -6.87 8.63
N PRO A 85 6.39 -6.53 7.96
CA PRO A 85 5.85 -5.17 7.94
C PRO A 85 5.66 -4.61 9.35
N ALA A 86 6.09 -3.36 9.55
CA ALA A 86 5.94 -2.62 10.79
C ALA A 86 5.33 -1.25 10.54
N LEU A 87 4.63 -0.70 11.54
CA LEU A 87 4.04 0.64 11.47
C LEU A 87 5.13 1.68 11.20
N GLY A 88 4.88 2.58 10.24
CA GLY A 88 5.83 3.63 9.85
C GLY A 88 7.07 3.13 9.10
N LYS A 89 7.08 1.86 8.65
CA LYS A 89 8.12 1.32 7.77
C LYS A 89 7.54 0.97 6.41
N THR A 90 8.30 1.29 5.38
CA THR A 90 7.98 0.96 3.98
C THR A 90 8.98 -0.07 3.50
N ILE A 91 8.54 -1.32 3.37
CA ILE A 91 9.41 -2.41 2.92
C ILE A 91 9.33 -2.48 1.41
N VAL A 92 10.48 -2.44 0.75
CA VAL A 92 10.55 -2.48 -0.71
C VAL A 92 11.52 -3.56 -1.16
N SER A 93 11.04 -4.50 -1.97
CA SER A 93 11.90 -5.49 -2.63
C SER A 93 12.08 -5.10 -4.09
N VAL A 94 13.33 -5.18 -4.54
CA VAL A 94 13.77 -4.76 -5.87
C VAL A 94 14.36 -5.96 -6.57
N THR A 95 13.81 -6.31 -7.73
CA THR A 95 14.29 -7.42 -8.55
C THR A 95 14.61 -6.92 -9.94
N PRO A 96 15.90 -6.72 -10.30
CA PRO A 96 16.28 -6.40 -11.66
C PRO A 96 16.05 -7.61 -12.58
N GLY A 97 15.75 -7.35 -13.84
CA GLY A 97 15.51 -8.41 -14.81
C GLY A 97 15.42 -7.92 -16.24
N ARG A 98 14.88 -8.80 -17.08
CA ARG A 98 14.64 -8.52 -18.49
C ARG A 98 13.16 -8.64 -18.84
N TYR A 99 12.59 -7.59 -19.43
CA TYR A 99 11.26 -7.59 -20.01
C TYR A 99 11.30 -7.83 -21.52
N SER A 100 10.42 -8.68 -22.02
CA SER A 100 10.17 -8.93 -23.45
C SER A 100 8.71 -8.67 -23.80
N ALA A 101 8.47 -7.77 -24.76
CA ALA A 101 7.14 -7.41 -25.25
C ALA A 101 6.59 -8.38 -26.31
N GLU A 102 7.31 -9.47 -26.58
CA GLU A 102 6.95 -10.45 -27.60
C GLU A 102 5.53 -10.99 -27.35
N SER A 103 4.66 -10.89 -28.36
CA SER A 103 3.26 -11.28 -28.24
C SER A 103 3.07 -12.79 -28.08
N SER A 104 4.06 -13.58 -28.50
CA SER A 104 4.09 -15.04 -28.33
C SER A 104 4.40 -15.49 -26.89
N LEU A 105 4.89 -14.59 -26.03
CA LEU A 105 5.12 -14.88 -24.61
C LEU A 105 3.86 -14.61 -23.80
N GLY A 106 3.46 -15.60 -22.99
CA GLY A 106 2.48 -15.40 -21.93
C GLY A 106 2.94 -14.33 -20.94
N VAL A 107 1.99 -13.60 -20.34
CA VAL A 107 2.27 -12.44 -19.47
C VAL A 107 3.28 -12.77 -18.37
N ASP A 108 3.14 -13.95 -17.76
CA ASP A 108 4.02 -14.43 -16.68
C ASP A 108 5.46 -14.75 -17.13
N LYS A 109 5.71 -14.79 -18.44
CA LYS A 109 7.02 -15.07 -19.04
C LYS A 109 7.66 -13.82 -19.66
N ARG A 110 6.97 -12.68 -19.61
CA ARG A 110 7.50 -11.43 -20.17
C ARG A 110 8.61 -10.84 -19.33
N PHE A 111 8.55 -10.99 -18.00
CA PHE A 111 9.60 -10.57 -17.09
C PHE A 111 10.42 -11.77 -16.62
N GLU A 112 11.73 -11.70 -16.83
CA GLU A 112 12.71 -12.70 -16.37
C GLU A 112 13.65 -12.07 -15.34
N ALA A 113 13.50 -12.44 -14.08
CA ALA A 113 14.34 -11.97 -12.98
C ALA A 113 15.82 -12.34 -13.18
N GLY A 114 16.72 -11.41 -12.92
CA GLY A 114 18.17 -11.62 -12.97
C GLY A 114 18.77 -11.77 -14.36
N LYS A 115 17.97 -11.73 -15.44
CA LYS A 115 18.47 -11.89 -16.81
C LYS A 115 19.16 -10.64 -17.33
N THR A 116 20.41 -10.78 -17.79
CA THR A 116 21.21 -9.70 -18.36
C THR A 116 21.13 -9.68 -19.91
N PRO A 117 21.33 -8.53 -20.56
CA PRO A 117 21.40 -7.20 -19.96
C PRO A 117 20.03 -6.79 -19.39
N TYR A 118 20.05 -6.17 -18.22
CA TYR A 118 18.85 -5.68 -17.55
C TYR A 118 18.22 -4.58 -18.41
N ASN A 119 16.90 -4.66 -18.60
CA ASN A 119 16.10 -3.62 -19.23
C ASN A 119 14.81 -3.34 -18.47
N ALA A 120 14.60 -3.99 -17.31
CA ALA A 120 13.42 -3.82 -16.51
C ALA A 120 13.70 -4.08 -15.02
N VAL A 121 12.84 -3.55 -14.16
CA VAL A 121 12.89 -3.73 -12.71
C VAL A 121 11.50 -4.04 -12.19
N HIS A 122 11.37 -5.14 -11.45
CA HIS A 122 10.19 -5.48 -10.69
C HIS A 122 10.33 -4.99 -9.25
N ILE A 123 9.38 -4.18 -8.81
CA ILE A 123 9.34 -3.61 -7.47
C ILE A 123 8.11 -4.13 -6.75
N THR A 124 8.28 -4.53 -5.49
CA THR A 124 7.16 -4.78 -4.58
C THR A 124 7.31 -3.89 -3.35
N LEU A 125 6.22 -3.25 -2.95
CA LEU A 125 6.16 -2.38 -1.78
C LEU A 125 5.13 -2.94 -0.80
N LYS A 126 5.52 -3.03 0.47
CA LYS A 126 4.68 -3.47 1.59
C LYS A 126 4.71 -2.45 2.72
N LYS A 127 3.54 -2.08 3.23
CA LYS A 127 3.40 -1.21 4.41
C LYS A 127 2.15 -1.55 5.20
N ILE A 128 2.15 -1.16 6.47
CA ILE A 128 0.96 -1.17 7.32
C ILE A 128 0.27 0.19 7.19
N PRO A 129 -1.04 0.22 6.86
CA PRO A 129 -1.78 1.47 6.75
C PRO A 129 -1.99 2.16 8.10
N ALA A 130 -2.24 3.46 8.06
CA ALA A 130 -2.72 4.20 9.21
C ALA A 130 -4.15 3.75 9.57
N ARG A 131 -4.44 3.62 10.86
CA ARG A 131 -5.78 3.31 11.39
C ARG A 131 -6.14 4.30 12.48
N TYR A 132 -7.38 4.79 12.47
CA TYR A 132 -7.80 5.88 13.33
C TYR A 132 -8.70 5.40 14.47
N PHE A 133 -9.57 4.42 14.24
CA PHE A 133 -10.60 4.05 15.23
C PHE A 133 -10.72 2.54 15.53
N ALA A 134 -10.51 1.66 14.56
CA ALA A 134 -10.76 0.22 14.64
C ALA A 134 -9.49 -0.61 14.90
N SER A 135 -8.43 0.03 15.42
CA SER A 135 -7.13 -0.62 15.65
C SER A 135 -7.18 -1.81 16.62
N SER A 136 -8.16 -1.85 17.52
CA SER A 136 -8.37 -2.91 18.52
C SER A 136 -9.35 -4.01 18.08
N VAL A 137 -10.08 -3.82 16.97
CA VAL A 137 -11.19 -4.71 16.56
C VAL A 137 -10.87 -5.47 15.27
N ILE A 138 -10.04 -4.89 14.39
CA ILE A 138 -9.69 -5.47 13.09
C ILE A 138 -8.23 -5.93 13.10
N PRO A 139 -7.90 -7.14 12.59
CA PRO A 139 -6.52 -7.55 12.37
C PRO A 139 -5.77 -6.53 11.51
N THR A 140 -4.51 -6.25 11.82
CA THR A 140 -3.73 -5.26 11.06
C THR A 140 -3.56 -5.71 9.60
N PRO A 141 -4.14 -5.00 8.61
CA PRO A 141 -3.96 -5.36 7.23
C PRO A 141 -2.55 -4.95 6.75
N VAL A 142 -2.07 -5.62 5.70
CA VAL A 142 -0.84 -5.25 5.02
C VAL A 142 -1.20 -4.80 3.61
N ILE A 143 -0.86 -3.58 3.25
CA ILE A 143 -0.94 -3.11 1.86
C ILE A 143 0.28 -3.66 1.13
N GLY A 144 0.03 -4.42 0.08
CA GLY A 144 1.03 -4.87 -0.88
C GLY A 144 0.72 -4.31 -2.27
N THR A 145 1.72 -3.74 -2.91
CA THR A 145 1.65 -3.22 -4.29
C THR A 145 2.87 -3.68 -5.07
N GLU A 146 2.71 -3.87 -6.37
CA GLU A 146 3.79 -4.32 -7.25
C GLU A 146 3.72 -3.60 -8.59
N ALA A 147 4.88 -3.41 -9.21
CA ALA A 147 5.01 -2.80 -10.52
C ALA A 147 6.24 -3.35 -11.25
N THR A 148 6.16 -3.38 -12.58
CA THR A 148 7.32 -3.65 -13.46
C THR A 148 7.39 -2.55 -14.49
N ALA A 149 8.59 -1.99 -14.67
CA ALA A 149 8.91 -1.03 -15.71
C ALA A 149 10.24 -1.38 -16.36
#